data_AF-A0A0L9UZB5-F1
#
_entry.id   AF-A0A0L9UZB5-F1
#
_cell.length_a   1.000
_cell.length_b   1.000
_cell.length_c   1.000
_cell.angle_alpha   90.00
_cell.angle_beta   90.00
_cell.angle_gamma   90.00
#
_symmetry.space_group_name_H-M   'P 1'
#
loop_
_entity.id
_entity.type
_entity.pdbx_description
1 polymer ?
#
loop_
_entity_poly.entity_id
_entity_poly.type
_entity_poly.pdbx_seq_one_letter_code
_entity_poly.pdbx_strand_id
1 'polypeptide(L)'
;MQYVSSATFLLAVYSNYVSATKAYLNCPDGQTQPQELLNFVKSQADYILGNNPADMSYLVGYEAKYPLHVHHRGTSIASIFSLHSEVGCTQGFELWYNRAESNPNVICGAFVGGPDKNDGFSDDRSNYEQTEPTLSASAPLVDIFAKLQSLYCNIGEGYNHNESPMPQQKTQRYNQDESQVPQHKTPSEYYSL
;
A
#
# COMPACT_ATOMS: atom_id res chain seq x y z
N MET A 1 -5.16 1.53 -9.33
CA MET A 1 -4.67 2.78 -8.69
C MET A 1 -3.41 3.41 -9.29
N GLN A 2 -2.57 2.71 -10.07
CA GLN A 2 -1.37 3.30 -10.72
C GLN A 2 -1.66 4.58 -11.55
N TYR A 3 -2.78 4.60 -12.28
CA TYR A 3 -3.17 5.78 -13.05
C TYR A 3 -3.53 6.97 -12.15
N VAL A 4 -4.22 6.72 -11.03
CA VAL A 4 -4.61 7.74 -10.06
C VAL A 4 -3.36 8.40 -9.47
N SER A 5 -2.37 7.63 -9.02
CA SER A 5 -1.15 8.22 -8.45
C SER A 5 -0.37 9.03 -9.49
N SER A 6 -0.21 8.52 -10.71
CA SER A 6 0.50 9.23 -11.77
C SER A 6 -0.19 10.53 -12.20
N ALA A 7 -1.52 10.49 -12.38
CA ALA A 7 -2.30 11.68 -12.73
C ALA A 7 -2.31 12.71 -11.60
N THR A 8 -2.48 12.25 -10.36
CA THR A 8 -2.46 13.09 -9.16
C THR A 8 -1.11 13.81 -9.00
N PHE A 9 -0.01 13.11 -9.24
CA PHE A 9 1.33 13.71 -9.23
C PHE A 9 1.46 14.79 -10.30
N LEU A 10 1.02 14.51 -11.53
CA LEU A 10 1.06 15.50 -12.60
C LEU A 10 0.23 16.75 -12.26
N LEU A 11 -0.96 16.57 -11.69
CA LEU A 11 -1.82 17.68 -11.27
C LEU A 11 -1.17 18.51 -10.15
N ALA A 12 -0.48 17.87 -9.21
CA ALA A 12 0.24 18.54 -8.13
C ALA A 12 1.43 19.36 -8.64
N VAL A 13 2.17 18.84 -9.64
CA VAL A 13 3.25 19.59 -10.30
C VAL A 13 2.66 20.74 -11.12
N TYR A 14 1.60 20.46 -11.87
CA TYR A 14 0.98 21.44 -12.77
C TYR A 14 0.34 22.59 -12.01
N SER A 15 -0.23 22.35 -10.82
CA SER A 15 -0.76 23.43 -9.97
C SER A 15 0.32 24.45 -9.59
N ASN A 16 1.56 24.01 -9.34
CA ASN A 16 2.68 24.92 -9.07
C ASN A 16 3.01 25.76 -10.30
N TYR A 17 3.01 25.15 -11.49
CA TYR A 17 3.26 25.86 -12.74
C TYR A 17 2.21 26.94 -13.02
N VAL A 18 0.92 26.60 -12.92
CA VAL A 18 -0.18 27.57 -13.13
C VAL A 18 -0.12 28.69 -12.10
N SER A 19 0.17 28.36 -10.83
CA SER A 19 0.35 29.37 -9.77
C SER A 19 1.53 30.31 -10.04
N ALA A 20 2.68 29.78 -10.47
CA ALA A 20 3.88 30.58 -10.73
C ALA A 20 3.72 31.50 -11.94
N THR A 21 2.96 31.06 -12.94
CA THR A 21 2.66 31.83 -14.16
C THR A 21 1.49 32.79 -14.00
N LYS A 22 0.80 32.80 -12.84
CA LYS A 22 -0.43 33.55 -12.59
C LYS A 22 -1.50 33.29 -13.67
N ALA A 23 -1.50 32.07 -14.19
CA ALA A 23 -2.41 31.62 -15.24
C ALA A 23 -3.64 30.94 -14.61
N TYR A 24 -4.58 30.57 -15.48
CA TYR A 24 -5.73 29.72 -15.15
C TYR A 24 -5.77 28.58 -16.16
N LEU A 25 -6.29 27.43 -15.74
CA LEU A 25 -6.62 26.35 -16.66
C LEU A 25 -7.99 26.64 -17.29
N ASN A 26 -8.04 26.72 -18.62
CA ASN A 26 -9.29 26.82 -19.36
C ASN A 26 -9.70 25.42 -19.83
N CYS A 27 -10.73 24.85 -19.22
CA CYS A 27 -11.34 23.58 -19.61
C CYS A 27 -12.66 23.86 -20.35
N PRO A 28 -13.18 22.92 -21.18
CA PRO A 28 -14.47 23.08 -21.84
C PRO A 28 -15.63 23.41 -20.89
N ASP A 29 -15.57 22.85 -19.67
CA ASP A 29 -16.62 22.98 -18.64
C ASP A 29 -16.39 24.15 -17.67
N GLY A 30 -15.29 24.91 -17.82
CA GLY A 30 -15.01 26.06 -16.96
C GLY A 30 -13.52 26.33 -16.73
N GLN A 31 -13.25 27.34 -15.91
CA GLN A 31 -11.89 27.67 -15.50
C GLN A 31 -11.54 26.93 -14.20
N THR A 32 -10.31 26.44 -14.10
CA THR A 32 -9.79 25.78 -12.90
C THR A 32 -8.60 26.54 -12.32
N GLN A 33 -8.66 26.80 -11.02
CA GLN A 33 -7.59 27.48 -10.28
C GLN A 33 -6.55 26.47 -9.75
N PRO A 34 -5.29 26.89 -9.52
CA PRO A 34 -4.27 26.05 -8.89
C PRO A 34 -4.72 25.36 -7.60
N GLN A 35 -5.50 26.06 -6.77
CA GLN A 35 -6.00 25.50 -5.50
C GLN A 35 -7.02 24.39 -5.71
N GLU A 36 -7.85 24.47 -6.76
CA GLU A 36 -8.83 23.44 -7.07
C GLU A 36 -8.14 22.15 -7.52
N LEU A 37 -7.04 22.26 -8.28
CA LEU A 37 -6.18 21.11 -8.61
C LEU A 37 -5.61 20.46 -7.35
N LEU A 38 -5.09 21.26 -6.42
CA LEU A 38 -4.53 20.75 -5.15
C LEU A 38 -5.60 20.11 -4.25
N ASN A 39 -6.82 20.66 -4.23
CA ASN A 39 -7.93 20.07 -3.50
C ASN A 39 -8.31 18.70 -4.10
N PHE A 40 -8.34 18.59 -5.43
CA PHE A 40 -8.54 17.30 -6.09
C PHE A 40 -7.42 16.31 -5.77
N VAL A 41 -6.16 16.74 -5.85
CA VAL A 41 -5.00 15.93 -5.46
C VAL A 41 -5.13 15.41 -4.03
N LYS A 42 -5.51 16.30 -3.10
CA LYS A 42 -5.75 15.93 -1.71
C LYS A 42 -6.86 14.88 -1.59
N SER A 43 -7.97 15.05 -2.31
CA SER A 43 -9.07 14.08 -2.28
C SER A 43 -8.63 12.67 -2.69
N GLN A 44 -7.74 12.55 -3.68
CA GLN A 44 -7.21 11.25 -4.11
C GLN A 44 -6.24 10.68 -3.07
N ALA A 45 -5.40 11.51 -2.46
CA ALA A 45 -4.54 11.09 -1.35
C ALA A 45 -5.36 10.62 -0.15
N ASP A 46 -6.38 11.37 0.26
CA ASP A 46 -7.28 11.00 1.35
C ASP A 46 -7.99 9.66 1.04
N TYR A 47 -8.48 9.48 -0.19
CA TYR A 47 -9.09 8.22 -0.62
C TYR A 47 -8.11 7.04 -0.51
N ILE A 48 -6.86 7.22 -0.96
CA ILE A 48 -5.80 6.19 -0.85
C ILE A 48 -5.53 5.83 0.62
N LEU A 49 -5.58 6.82 1.50
CA LEU A 49 -5.24 6.68 2.92
C LEU A 49 -6.41 6.23 3.80
N GLY A 50 -7.62 6.06 3.24
CA GLY A 50 -8.75 5.46 3.95
C GLY A 50 -10.08 6.19 3.83
N ASN A 51 -10.12 7.40 3.26
CA ASN A 51 -11.37 8.14 3.03
C ASN A 51 -12.12 7.59 1.80
N ASN A 52 -12.57 6.35 1.91
CA ASN A 52 -13.28 5.60 0.88
C ASN A 52 -14.38 4.74 1.53
N PRO A 53 -15.33 4.17 0.75
CA PRO A 53 -16.45 3.41 1.31
C PRO A 53 -16.05 2.20 2.17
N ALA A 54 -14.85 1.66 1.96
CA ALA A 54 -14.33 0.53 2.72
C ALA A 54 -13.61 0.96 4.01
N ASP A 55 -13.41 2.26 4.26
CA ASP A 55 -12.63 2.79 5.40
C ASP A 55 -11.25 2.12 5.51
N MET A 56 -10.60 1.85 4.37
CA MET A 56 -9.39 1.05 4.27
C MET A 56 -8.29 1.83 3.55
N SER A 57 -7.09 1.88 4.14
CA SER A 57 -5.91 2.39 3.46
C SER A 57 -5.45 1.39 2.39
N TYR A 58 -5.27 1.85 1.16
CA TYR A 58 -4.59 1.10 0.09
C TYR A 58 -3.06 1.24 0.16
N LEU A 59 -2.53 2.02 1.10
CA LEU A 59 -1.12 2.06 1.47
C LEU A 59 -0.89 1.07 2.62
N VAL A 60 -0.16 -0.01 2.36
CA VAL A 60 0.06 -1.12 3.29
C VAL A 60 0.78 -0.62 4.54
N GLY A 61 0.28 -0.99 5.72
CA GLY A 61 0.85 -0.61 7.02
C GLY A 61 0.53 0.83 7.47
N TYR A 62 -0.35 1.54 6.76
CA TYR A 62 -0.86 2.85 7.19
C TYR A 62 -2.23 2.68 7.87
N GLU A 63 -2.38 3.30 9.04
CA GLU A 63 -3.55 3.21 9.92
C GLU A 63 -3.94 1.77 10.34
N ALA A 64 -5.11 1.61 10.94
CA ALA A 64 -5.55 0.34 11.52
C ALA A 64 -6.06 -0.68 10.47
N LYS A 65 -6.52 -0.23 9.29
CA LYS A 65 -7.14 -1.09 8.27
C LYS A 65 -6.46 -0.93 6.92
N TYR A 66 -5.76 -1.98 6.49
CA TYR A 66 -5.03 -2.06 5.22
C TYR A 66 -5.00 -3.52 4.71
N PRO A 67 -4.68 -3.78 3.42
CA PRO A 67 -4.57 -5.12 2.85
C PRO A 67 -3.55 -6.00 3.58
N LEU A 68 -3.97 -7.21 3.97
CA LEU A 68 -3.16 -8.19 4.69
C LEU A 68 -2.69 -9.34 3.78
N HIS A 69 -3.26 -9.48 2.59
CA HIS A 69 -2.98 -10.55 1.63
C HIS A 69 -2.39 -9.99 0.33
N VAL A 70 -1.41 -9.11 0.46
CA VAL A 70 -0.67 -8.49 -0.66
C VAL A 70 -0.06 -9.56 -1.58
N HIS A 71 -0.22 -9.42 -2.91
CA HIS A 71 0.44 -10.28 -3.89
C HIS A 71 1.94 -9.91 -3.97
N HIS A 72 2.73 -10.34 -2.99
CA HIS A 72 4.17 -10.12 -2.99
C HIS A 72 4.89 -11.26 -2.27
N ARG A 73 5.80 -11.95 -2.96
CA ARG A 73 6.46 -13.16 -2.44
C ARG A 73 7.18 -12.94 -1.10
N GLY A 74 7.89 -11.81 -0.98
CA GLY A 74 8.58 -11.45 0.26
C GLY A 74 7.64 -11.13 1.42
N THR A 75 6.36 -10.89 1.16
CA THR A 75 5.35 -10.70 2.22
C THR A 75 4.68 -12.00 2.59
N SER A 76 4.38 -12.85 1.61
CA SER A 76 3.58 -14.07 1.78
C SER A 76 4.36 -15.24 2.36
N ILE A 77 5.67 -15.29 2.19
CA ILE A 77 6.54 -16.35 2.70
C ILE A 77 7.17 -15.88 4.02
N ALA A 78 7.11 -16.71 5.07
CA ALA A 78 7.72 -16.34 6.34
C ALA A 78 9.22 -16.04 6.20
N SER A 79 9.68 -15.02 6.91
CA SER A 79 11.09 -14.68 6.96
C SER A 79 11.93 -15.82 7.57
N ILE A 80 13.18 -15.94 7.13
CA ILE A 80 14.17 -16.89 7.66
C ILE A 80 14.39 -16.73 9.18
N PHE A 81 14.13 -15.54 9.72
CA PHE A 81 14.24 -15.24 11.15
C PHE A 81 13.06 -15.79 11.98
N SER A 82 11.93 -16.07 11.34
CA SER A 82 10.74 -16.66 11.98
C SER A 82 10.67 -18.16 11.69
N LEU A 83 10.88 -18.52 10.43
CA LEU A 83 11.00 -19.88 9.96
C LEU A 83 12.48 -20.16 9.67
N HIS A 84 13.17 -20.84 10.58
CA HIS A 84 14.61 -21.12 10.50
C HIS A 84 14.97 -22.20 9.44
N SER A 85 14.35 -22.13 8.27
CA SER A 85 14.59 -23.02 7.13
C SER A 85 14.34 -22.27 5.82
N GLU A 86 15.09 -22.64 4.78
CA GLU A 86 14.87 -22.12 3.44
C GLU A 86 13.50 -22.58 2.89
N VAL A 87 12.87 -21.71 2.09
CA VAL A 87 11.65 -22.02 1.34
C VAL A 87 12.00 -21.92 -0.14
N GLY A 88 11.99 -23.07 -0.84
CA GLY A 88 12.25 -23.11 -2.28
C GLY A 88 11.13 -22.45 -3.09
N CYS A 89 11.38 -22.14 -4.37
CA CYS A 89 10.40 -21.47 -5.24
C CYS A 89 9.06 -22.22 -5.35
N THR A 90 9.11 -23.52 -5.67
CA THR A 90 7.92 -24.38 -5.78
C THR A 90 7.20 -24.49 -4.44
N GLN A 91 7.96 -24.67 -3.36
CA GLN A 91 7.43 -24.73 -2.00
C GLN A 91 6.77 -23.42 -1.58
N GLY A 92 7.30 -22.27 -2.00
CA GLY A 92 6.69 -20.95 -1.82
C GLY A 92 5.29 -20.90 -2.44
N PHE A 93 5.15 -21.40 -3.66
CA PHE A 93 3.85 -21.46 -4.32
C PHE A 93 2.90 -22.46 -3.64
N GLU A 94 3.33 -23.70 -3.44
CA GLU A 94 2.48 -24.77 -2.92
C GLU A 94 2.06 -24.55 -1.46
N LEU A 95 2.98 -24.06 -0.62
CA LEU A 95 2.75 -23.95 0.82
C LEU A 95 2.33 -22.56 1.28
N TRP A 96 2.63 -21.48 0.55
CA TRP A 96 2.42 -20.10 1.03
C TRP A 96 1.46 -19.30 0.17
N TYR A 97 1.44 -19.47 -1.15
CA TYR A 97 0.68 -18.61 -2.05
C TYR A 97 -0.84 -18.66 -1.85
N ASN A 98 -1.38 -19.82 -1.47
CA ASN A 98 -2.83 -20.04 -1.26
C ASN A 98 -3.24 -20.15 0.21
N ARG A 99 -2.37 -19.78 1.15
CA ARG A 99 -2.72 -19.76 2.58
C ARG A 99 -3.91 -18.85 2.84
N ALA A 100 -4.74 -19.16 3.83
CA ALA A 100 -5.85 -18.29 4.22
C ALA A 100 -5.42 -17.21 5.22
N GLU A 101 -4.25 -17.39 5.85
CA GLU A 101 -3.70 -16.47 6.82
C GLU A 101 -3.09 -15.23 6.15
N SER A 102 -3.14 -14.12 6.88
CA SER A 102 -2.44 -12.89 6.51
C SER A 102 -0.97 -13.13 6.22
N ASN A 103 -0.40 -12.28 5.37
CA ASN A 103 1.01 -12.33 5.04
C ASN A 103 1.88 -12.19 6.30
N PRO A 104 2.87 -13.08 6.52
CA PRO A 104 3.72 -13.05 7.71
C PRO A 104 4.62 -11.81 7.79
N ASN A 105 4.89 -11.11 6.68
CA ASN A 105 5.65 -9.87 6.67
C ASN A 105 4.83 -8.73 6.06
N VAL A 106 4.87 -7.56 6.70
CA VAL A 106 4.20 -6.34 6.22
C VAL A 106 5.18 -5.54 5.37
N ILE A 107 4.79 -5.23 4.12
CA ILE A 107 5.55 -4.36 3.23
C ILE A 107 5.09 -2.89 3.39
N CYS A 108 5.50 -2.27 4.49
CA CYS A 108 5.05 -0.92 4.84
C CYS A 108 5.31 0.09 3.71
N GLY A 109 4.30 0.90 3.39
CA GLY A 109 4.38 1.91 2.33
C GLY A 109 4.16 1.38 0.92
N ALA A 110 3.92 0.07 0.74
CA ALA A 110 3.53 -0.44 -0.56
C ALA A 110 2.12 0.03 -0.93
N PHE A 111 1.98 0.55 -2.15
CA PHE A 111 0.70 0.95 -2.68
C PHE A 111 0.14 -0.13 -3.62
N VAL A 112 -0.97 -0.75 -3.22
CA VAL A 112 -1.58 -1.86 -3.97
C VAL A 112 -2.39 -1.38 -5.18
N GLY A 113 -2.76 -2.31 -6.05
CA GLY A 113 -3.63 -2.10 -7.20
C GLY A 113 -4.94 -1.36 -6.86
N GLY A 114 -5.51 -1.60 -5.68
CA GLY A 114 -6.67 -0.92 -5.11
C GLY A 114 -8.00 -1.42 -5.68
N PRO A 115 -9.10 -0.68 -5.47
CA PRO A 115 -10.45 -1.19 -5.71
C PRO A 115 -10.81 -1.19 -7.20
N ASP A 116 -11.90 -1.89 -7.52
CA ASP A 116 -12.56 -1.80 -8.82
C ASP A 116 -13.34 -0.49 -8.99
N LYS A 117 -14.01 -0.35 -10.13
CA LYS A 117 -14.80 0.85 -10.49
C LYS A 117 -16.01 1.14 -9.57
N ASN A 118 -16.41 0.18 -8.73
CA ASN A 118 -17.53 0.29 -7.80
C ASN A 118 -17.04 0.32 -6.34
N ASP A 119 -15.78 0.70 -6.11
CA ASP A 119 -15.12 0.71 -4.80
C ASP A 119 -14.98 -0.69 -4.16
N GLY A 120 -15.16 -1.77 -4.94
CA GLY A 120 -15.01 -3.14 -4.48
C GLY A 120 -13.54 -3.56 -4.39
N PHE A 121 -13.09 -3.98 -3.20
CA PHE A 121 -11.74 -4.50 -2.97
C PHE A 121 -11.79 -5.89 -2.32
N SER A 122 -11.12 -6.86 -2.95
CA SER A 122 -10.94 -8.21 -2.43
C SER A 122 -9.48 -8.42 -2.05
N ASP A 123 -9.21 -8.40 -0.74
CA ASP A 123 -7.89 -8.65 -0.13
C ASP A 123 -7.53 -10.14 -0.21
N ASP A 124 -7.20 -10.59 -1.41
CA ASP A 124 -6.79 -11.96 -1.73
C ASP A 124 -5.47 -11.93 -2.49
N ARG A 125 -4.51 -12.76 -2.06
CA ARG A 125 -3.21 -12.91 -2.74
C ARG A 125 -3.35 -13.29 -4.19
N SER A 126 -4.36 -14.06 -4.57
CA SER A 126 -4.58 -14.47 -5.95
C SER A 126 -5.16 -13.37 -6.83
N ASN A 127 -5.75 -12.33 -6.22
CA ASN A 127 -6.29 -11.16 -6.91
C ASN A 127 -5.20 -10.12 -7.19
N TYR A 128 -4.22 -10.50 -8.00
CA TYR A 128 -3.06 -9.65 -8.33
C TYR A 128 -3.47 -8.29 -8.92
N GLU A 129 -4.62 -8.17 -9.57
CA GLU A 129 -5.08 -6.89 -10.12
C GLU A 129 -5.29 -5.82 -9.03
N GLN A 130 -5.75 -6.25 -7.85
CA GLN A 130 -6.06 -5.35 -6.74
C GLN A 130 -4.96 -5.37 -5.66
N THR A 131 -4.31 -6.51 -5.42
CA THR A 131 -3.38 -6.69 -4.30
C THR A 131 -1.89 -6.61 -4.69
N GLU A 132 -1.54 -6.52 -5.98
CA GLU A 132 -0.15 -6.33 -6.42
C GLU A 132 0.32 -4.91 -6.09
N PRO A 133 1.44 -4.76 -5.34
CA PRO A 133 2.08 -3.48 -5.16
C PRO A 133 3.05 -3.19 -6.31
N THR A 134 3.09 -1.94 -6.79
CA THR A 134 4.05 -1.57 -7.85
C THR A 134 4.87 -0.33 -7.49
N LEU A 135 6.14 -0.33 -7.92
CA LEU A 135 7.01 0.84 -7.81
C LEU A 135 6.47 2.03 -8.61
N SER A 136 5.90 1.77 -9.80
CA SER A 136 5.30 2.79 -10.66
C SER A 136 4.09 3.47 -10.01
N ALA A 137 3.28 2.74 -9.25
CA ALA A 137 2.17 3.33 -8.51
C ALA A 137 2.65 4.06 -7.26
N SER A 138 3.64 3.50 -6.54
CA SER A 138 4.11 4.01 -5.24
C SER A 138 5.01 5.24 -5.37
N ALA A 139 5.89 5.31 -6.37
CA ALA A 139 6.87 6.39 -6.50
C ALA A 139 6.24 7.80 -6.57
N PRO A 140 5.16 8.05 -7.36
CA PRO A 140 4.52 9.36 -7.39
C PRO A 140 3.92 9.79 -6.05
N LEU A 141 3.55 8.84 -5.17
CA LEU A 141 2.96 9.17 -3.87
C LEU A 141 3.94 9.88 -2.94
N VAL A 142 5.24 9.61 -3.06
CA VAL A 142 6.28 10.30 -2.26
C VAL A 142 6.21 11.81 -2.49
N ASP A 143 6.14 12.23 -3.76
CA ASP A 143 6.05 13.64 -4.13
C ASP A 143 4.68 14.26 -3.78
N ILE A 144 3.59 13.50 -3.96
CA ILE A 144 2.24 13.95 -3.58
C ILE A 144 2.19 14.23 -2.07
N PHE A 145 2.64 13.29 -1.25
CA PHE A 145 2.64 13.45 0.22
C PHE A 145 3.58 14.57 0.66
N ALA A 146 4.77 14.68 0.08
CA ALA A 146 5.68 15.80 0.35
C ALA A 146 5.05 17.16 -0.01
N LYS A 147 4.38 17.24 -1.17
CA LYS A 147 3.68 18.46 -1.60
C LYS A 147 2.54 18.81 -0.65
N LEU A 148 1.67 17.86 -0.32
CA LEU A 148 0.56 18.10 0.60
C LEU A 148 1.06 18.51 1.98
N GLN A 149 2.07 17.83 2.52
CA GLN A 149 2.72 18.19 3.79
C GLN A 149 3.27 19.62 3.77
N SER A 150 3.91 20.04 2.67
CA SER A 150 4.46 21.39 2.53
C SER A 150 3.39 22.48 2.67
N LEU A 151 2.15 22.22 2.25
CA LEU A 151 1.06 23.17 2.38
C LEU A 151 0.67 23.36 3.85
N TYR A 152 0.65 22.28 4.64
CA TYR A 152 0.35 22.36 6.08
C TYR A 152 1.45 23.08 6.86
N CYS A 153 2.72 22.84 6.53
CA CYS A 153 3.83 23.55 7.17
C CYS A 153 3.87 25.05 6.83
N ASN A 154 3.39 25.44 5.65
CA ASN A 154 3.30 26.85 5.24
C ASN A 154 2.09 27.59 5.84
N ILE A 155 1.15 26.88 6.49
CA ILE A 155 -0.07 27.46 7.10
C ILE A 155 0.10 27.69 8.61
N GLY A 156 1.23 27.30 9.23
CA GLY A 156 1.46 27.53 10.67
C GLY A 156 2.91 27.78 11.04
N GLU A 157 3.21 29.02 11.43
CA GLU A 157 4.10 29.23 12.58
C GLU A 157 3.55 28.40 13.75
N GLY A 158 4.29 27.39 14.22
CA GLY A 158 3.99 26.73 15.49
C GLY A 158 3.97 25.20 15.57
N TYR A 159 4.54 24.44 14.63
CA TYR A 159 4.78 23.01 14.88
C TYR A 159 6.09 22.79 15.64
N ASN A 160 5.97 22.58 16.96
CA ASN A 160 7.05 22.08 17.79
C ASN A 160 7.40 20.64 17.35
N HIS A 161 8.63 20.42 16.93
CA HIS A 161 9.23 19.10 16.75
C HIS A 161 9.34 18.37 18.10
N ASN A 162 8.23 17.83 18.60
CA ASN A 162 8.24 16.89 19.73
C ASN A 162 7.46 15.60 19.45
N GLU A 163 7.00 15.37 18.22
CA GLU A 163 6.55 14.03 17.84
C GLU A 163 7.75 13.20 17.40
N SER A 164 8.08 12.25 18.26
CA SER A 164 9.01 11.16 17.97
C SER A 164 8.60 10.46 16.67
N PRO A 165 9.56 9.88 15.92
CA PRO A 165 9.24 9.01 14.80
C PRO A 165 8.15 8.04 15.21
N MET A 166 7.15 7.80 14.33
CA MET A 166 6.11 6.80 14.57
C MET A 166 6.77 5.57 15.19
N PRO A 167 6.26 5.06 16.33
CA PRO A 167 6.75 3.81 16.85
C PRO A 167 6.68 2.81 15.70
N GLN A 168 7.81 2.23 15.29
CA GLN A 168 7.77 1.01 14.52
C GLN A 168 6.79 0.11 15.27
N GLN A 169 5.65 -0.22 14.64
CA GLN A 169 4.76 -1.21 15.21
C GLN A 169 5.64 -2.42 15.47
N LYS A 170 5.90 -2.70 16.75
CA LYS A 170 6.60 -3.93 17.13
C LYS A 170 5.79 -5.02 16.47
N THR A 171 6.42 -5.73 15.54
CA THR A 171 5.89 -6.96 14.97
C THR A 171 5.27 -7.71 16.14
N GLN A 172 3.95 -7.90 16.13
CA GLN A 172 3.31 -8.73 17.14
C GLN A 172 4.08 -10.04 17.10
N ARG A 173 4.82 -10.35 18.17
CA ARG A 173 5.40 -11.68 18.31
C ARG A 173 4.20 -12.61 18.28
N TYR A 174 4.07 -13.35 17.18
CA TYR A 174 3.14 -14.44 17.11
C TYR A 174 3.42 -15.32 18.34
N ASN A 175 2.44 -15.45 19.22
CA ASN A 175 2.55 -16.35 20.35
C ASN A 175 2.81 -17.74 19.77
N GLN A 176 3.91 -18.35 20.21
CA GLN A 176 4.22 -19.75 19.95
C GLN A 176 3.16 -20.58 20.68
N ASP A 177 2.05 -20.86 20.00
CA ASP A 177 1.18 -21.97 20.39
C ASP A 177 0.79 -22.73 19.12
N GLU A 178 1.42 -23.90 19.00
CA GLU A 178 1.11 -25.02 18.11
C GLU A 178 0.41 -24.74 16.76
N SER A 179 1.09 -24.10 15.82
CA SER A 179 0.85 -24.45 14.41
C SER A 179 1.60 -25.75 14.12
N GLN A 180 0.89 -26.88 14.22
CA GLN A 180 1.41 -28.18 13.83
C GLN A 180 1.97 -28.11 12.40
N VAL A 181 3.30 -28.20 12.29
CA VAL A 181 3.97 -28.48 11.03
C VAL A 181 3.50 -29.87 10.58
N PRO A 182 2.87 -30.04 9.41
CA PRO A 182 2.59 -31.37 8.89
C PRO A 182 3.91 -32.13 8.81
N GLN A 183 4.00 -33.27 9.50
CA GLN A 183 5.20 -34.08 9.47
C GLN A 183 5.54 -34.46 8.02
N HIS A 184 6.82 -34.27 7.69
CA HIS A 184 7.39 -34.59 6.40
C HIS A 184 7.24 -36.10 6.14
N LYS A 185 6.35 -36.50 5.23
CA LYS A 185 6.44 -37.83 4.64
C LYS A 185 7.67 -37.86 3.75
N THR A 186 8.53 -38.86 3.94
CA THR A 186 9.66 -39.07 3.04
C THR A 186 9.16 -39.63 1.71
N PRO A 187 9.87 -39.40 0.58
CA PRO A 187 9.47 -39.92 -0.74
C PRO A 187 9.30 -41.45 -0.81
N SER A 188 9.78 -42.18 0.21
CA SER A 188 9.64 -43.64 0.35
C SER A 188 8.21 -44.09 0.68
N GLU A 189 7.33 -43.21 1.15
CA GLU A 189 5.98 -43.59 1.60
C GLU A 189 4.91 -43.55 0.48
N TYR A 190 5.29 -43.16 -0.74
CA TYR A 190 4.38 -43.15 -1.89
C TYR A 190 4.45 -44.40 -2.77
N TYR A 191 5.37 -45.35 -2.49
CA TYR A 191 5.64 -46.52 -3.35
C TYR A 191 5.54 -47.89 -2.66
N SER A 192 4.84 -48.00 -1.52
CA SER A 192 4.51 -49.30 -0.93
C SER A 192 3.00 -49.55 -1.04
N LEU A 193 2.62 -50.31 -2.07
CA LEU A 193 1.34 -51.03 -2.15
C LEU A 193 1.38 -52.26 -1.23
#